data_AF-A0A537MMR2-F1
#
_entry.id   AF-A0A537MMR2-F1
#
_cell.length_a   1.000
_cell.length_b   1.000
_cell.length_c   1.000
_cell.angle_alpha   90.00
_cell.angle_beta   90.00
_cell.angle_gamma   90.00
#
_symmetry.space_group_name_H-M   'P 1'
#
loop_
_entity.id
_entity.type
_entity.pdbx_description
1 polymer ?
#
loop_
_entity_poly.entity_id
_entity_poly.type
_entity_poly.pdbx_seq_one_letter_code
_entity_poly.pdbx_strand_id
1 'polypeptide(L)'
;VFLPGWEEGLFPNQRALDDKGLAGLEEERRLAYVGLTRARKRAYVSFAANRRVFNQWQAAIPSRFLKELPTEQLAEASDAGLYATYSAGHHGGLRDQASGFDYESLGVTHMGRARTRWRDETMDDRRAVEGDKPDLSVGQRVFHQKFGYGLIVAVDGNKLDIEFEKAGPKKVLDSFIEAA
;
A
#
# COMPACT_ATOMS: atom_id res chain seq x y z
N VAL A 1 -17.86 -20.54 10.78
CA VAL A 1 -17.09 -20.72 9.52
C VAL A 1 -16.08 -19.59 9.45
N PHE A 2 -14.85 -19.89 9.05
CA PHE A 2 -13.82 -18.89 8.85
C PHE A 2 -13.57 -18.75 7.35
N LEU A 3 -13.56 -17.52 6.87
CA LEU A 3 -13.42 -17.15 5.47
C LEU A 3 -12.22 -16.19 5.38
N PRO A 4 -10.98 -16.73 5.38
CA PRO A 4 -9.77 -15.91 5.29
C PRO A 4 -9.48 -15.49 3.85
N GLY A 5 -8.67 -14.45 3.70
CA GLY A 5 -8.15 -14.03 2.41
C GLY A 5 -9.17 -13.29 1.55
N TRP A 6 -10.09 -12.55 2.18
CA TRP A 6 -11.02 -11.66 1.48
C TRP A 6 -10.29 -10.39 1.08
N GLU A 7 -9.41 -10.54 0.09
CA GLU A 7 -8.47 -9.53 -0.39
C GLU A 7 -8.50 -9.48 -1.90
N GLU A 8 -8.28 -8.30 -2.46
CA GLU A 8 -8.27 -8.12 -3.91
C GLU A 8 -7.06 -8.81 -4.55
N GLY A 9 -7.32 -9.43 -5.69
CA GLY A 9 -6.37 -10.32 -6.38
C GLY A 9 -6.37 -11.77 -5.85
N LEU A 10 -6.79 -12.00 -4.61
CA LEU A 10 -6.99 -13.34 -4.04
C LEU A 10 -8.46 -13.77 -4.10
N PHE A 11 -9.35 -12.93 -3.60
CA PHE A 11 -10.80 -13.10 -3.59
C PHE A 11 -11.51 -11.74 -3.64
N PRO A 12 -11.95 -11.27 -4.84
CA PRO A 12 -12.05 -12.02 -6.10
C PRO A 12 -10.69 -12.36 -6.73
N ASN A 13 -10.60 -13.55 -7.33
CA ASN A 13 -9.36 -14.00 -7.98
C ASN A 13 -9.04 -13.15 -9.23
N GLN A 14 -7.82 -12.59 -9.29
CA GLN A 14 -7.41 -11.73 -10.41
C GLN A 14 -7.55 -12.41 -11.77
N ARG A 15 -7.18 -13.69 -11.89
CA ARG A 15 -7.23 -14.41 -13.17
C ARG A 15 -8.66 -14.59 -13.68
N ALA A 16 -9.61 -14.83 -12.76
CA ALA A 16 -11.01 -14.95 -13.11
C ALA A 16 -11.56 -13.63 -13.69
N LEU A 17 -11.11 -12.49 -13.13
CA LEU A 17 -11.44 -11.16 -13.62
C LEU A 17 -10.82 -10.88 -15.00
N ASP A 18 -9.55 -11.24 -15.20
CA ASP A 18 -8.85 -10.99 -16.46
C ASP A 18 -9.43 -11.83 -17.62
N ASP A 19 -9.78 -13.09 -17.38
CA ASP A 19 -10.28 -14.01 -18.41
C ASP A 19 -11.73 -13.73 -18.82
N LYS A 20 -12.60 -13.43 -17.84
CA LYS A 20 -14.06 -13.39 -18.01
C LYS A 20 -14.69 -12.04 -17.65
N GLY A 21 -13.90 -11.07 -17.21
CA GLY A 21 -14.36 -9.74 -16.82
C GLY A 21 -15.51 -9.79 -15.82
N LEU A 22 -16.62 -9.15 -16.17
CA LEU A 22 -17.84 -9.10 -15.36
C LEU A 22 -18.42 -10.48 -15.07
N ALA A 23 -18.38 -11.42 -16.02
CA ALA A 23 -18.88 -12.76 -15.79
C ALA A 23 -18.02 -13.55 -14.79
N GLY A 24 -16.70 -13.30 -14.78
CA GLY A 24 -15.79 -13.86 -13.78
C GLY A 24 -16.06 -13.29 -12.40
N LEU A 25 -16.29 -11.98 -12.29
CA LEU A 25 -16.65 -11.34 -11.04
C LEU A 25 -17.95 -11.89 -10.44
N GLU A 26 -18.98 -12.09 -11.27
CA GLU A 26 -20.25 -12.66 -10.83
C GLU A 26 -20.10 -14.12 -10.36
N GLU A 27 -19.19 -14.89 -10.95
CA GLU A 27 -18.90 -16.25 -10.46
C GLU A 27 -18.20 -16.22 -9.10
N GLU A 28 -17.20 -15.35 -8.91
CA GLU A 28 -16.56 -15.13 -7.61
C GLU A 28 -17.57 -14.64 -6.55
N ARG A 29 -18.56 -13.82 -6.95
CA ARG A 29 -19.67 -13.41 -6.09
C ARG A 29 -20.53 -14.60 -5.66
N ARG A 30 -20.83 -15.54 -6.57
CA ARG A 30 -21.52 -16.79 -6.23
C ARG A 30 -20.70 -17.63 -5.24
N LEU A 31 -19.38 -17.69 -5.41
CA LEU A 31 -18.50 -18.35 -4.44
C LEU A 31 -18.54 -17.67 -3.07
N ALA A 32 -18.59 -16.33 -3.02
CA ALA A 32 -18.73 -15.56 -1.78
C ALA A 32 -20.03 -15.92 -1.06
N TYR A 33 -21.13 -15.91 -1.82
CA TYR A 33 -22.45 -16.29 -1.33
C TYR A 33 -22.47 -17.71 -0.77
N VAL A 34 -21.91 -18.68 -1.49
CA VAL A 34 -21.82 -20.07 -1.01
C VAL A 34 -20.99 -20.14 0.27
N GLY A 35 -19.83 -19.46 0.32
CA GLY A 35 -18.97 -19.42 1.50
C GLY A 35 -19.68 -18.87 2.73
N LEU A 36 -20.39 -17.75 2.59
CA LEU A 36 -21.17 -17.12 3.66
C LEU A 36 -22.31 -18.03 4.13
N THR A 37 -23.07 -18.61 3.20
CA THR A 37 -24.22 -19.47 3.51
C THR A 37 -23.84 -20.85 4.07
N ARG A 38 -22.56 -21.24 4.06
CA ARG A 38 -22.09 -22.40 4.85
C ARG A 38 -22.18 -22.16 6.35
N ALA A 39 -22.19 -20.90 6.81
CA ALA A 39 -22.27 -20.58 8.22
C ALA A 39 -23.71 -20.73 8.75
N ARG A 40 -23.91 -21.59 9.75
CA ARG A 40 -25.21 -21.73 10.43
C ARG A 40 -25.41 -20.75 11.59
N LYS A 41 -24.33 -20.31 12.24
CA LYS A 41 -24.37 -19.45 13.44
C LYS A 41 -23.54 -18.19 13.28
N ARG A 42 -22.24 -18.34 12.98
CA ARG A 42 -21.29 -17.23 12.82
C ARG A 42 -20.38 -17.47 11.62
N ALA A 43 -20.20 -16.44 10.82
CA ALA A 43 -19.18 -16.34 9.78
C ALA A 43 -18.14 -15.31 10.23
N TYR A 44 -16.86 -15.70 10.19
CA TYR A 44 -15.74 -14.81 10.47
C TYR A 44 -15.00 -14.59 9.17
N VAL A 45 -15.05 -13.36 8.67
CA VAL A 45 -14.36 -12.95 7.44
C VAL A 45 -13.09 -12.21 7.85
N SER A 46 -11.97 -12.53 7.22
CA SER A 46 -10.69 -11.88 7.53
C SER A 46 -9.89 -11.59 6.28
N PHE A 47 -9.15 -10.49 6.34
CA PHE A 47 -8.21 -10.02 5.33
C PHE A 47 -6.94 -9.53 6.04
N ALA A 48 -5.82 -9.52 5.31
CA ALA A 48 -4.53 -9.03 5.78
C ALA A 48 -4.15 -7.73 5.05
N ALA A 49 -3.43 -6.85 5.72
CA ALA A 49 -2.83 -5.67 5.07
C ALA A 49 -1.60 -5.99 4.23
N ASN A 50 -0.84 -7.00 4.64
CA ASN A 50 0.32 -7.46 3.90
C ASN A 50 0.31 -8.98 3.87
N ARG A 51 0.49 -9.54 2.67
CA ARG A 51 0.56 -10.98 2.47
C ARG A 51 1.86 -11.31 1.74
N ARG A 52 2.50 -12.39 2.18
CA ARG A 52 3.63 -12.97 1.44
C ARG A 52 3.13 -14.01 0.45
N VAL A 53 3.26 -13.73 -0.84
CA VAL A 53 2.88 -14.63 -1.93
C VAL A 53 4.10 -14.87 -2.80
N PHE A 54 4.41 -16.14 -3.09
CA PHE A 54 5.62 -16.53 -3.84
C PHE A 54 6.90 -15.86 -3.32
N ASN A 55 7.05 -15.85 -1.99
CA ASN A 55 8.18 -15.26 -1.29
C ASN A 55 8.27 -13.71 -1.35
N GLN A 56 7.37 -13.04 -2.06
CA GLN A 56 7.30 -11.58 -2.17
C GLN A 56 6.24 -11.03 -1.24
N TRP A 57 6.54 -9.94 -0.55
CA TRP A 57 5.55 -9.19 0.21
C TRP A 57 4.71 -8.34 -0.73
N GLN A 58 3.40 -8.39 -0.57
CA GLN A 58 2.43 -7.61 -1.33
C GLN A 58 1.46 -6.95 -0.37
N ALA A 59 1.23 -5.66 -0.56
CA ALA A 59 0.13 -4.97 0.10
C ALA A 59 -1.18 -5.57 -0.42
N ALA A 60 -2.07 -5.91 0.50
CA ALA A 60 -3.34 -6.53 0.20
C ALA A 60 -4.48 -5.56 0.54
N ILE A 61 -5.34 -5.34 -0.44
CA ILE A 61 -6.51 -4.46 -0.31
C ILE A 61 -7.70 -5.34 0.09
N PRO A 62 -8.59 -4.91 1.01
CA PRO A 62 -9.77 -5.68 1.39
C PRO A 62 -10.69 -5.92 0.18
N SER A 63 -11.33 -7.09 0.15
CA SER A 63 -12.24 -7.48 -0.93
C SER A 63 -13.39 -6.51 -1.09
N ARG A 64 -13.71 -6.14 -2.34
CA ARG A 64 -14.91 -5.35 -2.67
C ARG A 64 -16.21 -5.97 -2.14
N PHE A 65 -16.29 -7.29 -2.00
CA PHE A 65 -17.48 -7.98 -1.49
C PHE A 65 -17.80 -7.63 -0.03
N LEU A 66 -16.82 -7.13 0.75
CA LEU A 66 -17.07 -6.70 2.12
C LEU A 66 -18.05 -5.53 2.20
N LYS A 67 -18.03 -4.62 1.21
CA LYS A 67 -18.90 -3.43 1.19
C LYS A 67 -20.34 -3.76 0.81
N GLU A 68 -20.55 -4.91 0.20
CA GLU A 68 -21.87 -5.38 -0.21
C GLU A 68 -22.62 -6.04 0.94
N LEU A 69 -21.94 -6.31 2.06
CA LEU A 69 -22.54 -6.92 3.23
C LEU A 69 -23.35 -5.89 4.04
N PRO A 70 -24.50 -6.27 4.60
CA PRO A 70 -25.29 -5.36 5.44
C PRO A 70 -24.52 -4.93 6.70
N THR A 71 -24.24 -3.64 6.82
CA THR A 71 -23.47 -3.05 7.94
C THR A 71 -24.12 -3.28 9.30
N GLU A 72 -25.45 -3.37 9.36
CA GLU A 72 -26.20 -3.62 10.61
C GLU A 72 -25.87 -4.96 11.27
N GLN A 73 -25.36 -5.93 10.51
CA GLN A 73 -25.07 -7.29 10.95
C GLN A 73 -23.56 -7.55 11.06
N LEU A 74 -22.74 -6.54 10.78
CA LEU A 74 -21.30 -6.63 10.80
C LEU A 74 -20.74 -6.15 12.14
N ALA A 75 -19.96 -7.02 12.78
CA ALA A 75 -19.08 -6.63 13.86
C ALA A 75 -17.67 -6.48 13.29
N GLU A 76 -17.24 -5.23 13.07
CA GLU A 76 -15.92 -4.93 12.53
C GLU A 76 -14.87 -4.88 13.64
N ALA A 77 -13.76 -5.57 13.42
CA ALA A 77 -12.58 -5.50 14.27
C ALA A 77 -11.37 -5.38 13.35
N SER A 78 -10.85 -4.16 13.22
CA SER A 78 -9.62 -3.86 12.49
C SER A 78 -8.72 -2.99 13.36
N ASP A 79 -7.40 -3.24 13.29
CA ASP A 79 -6.44 -2.39 13.97
C ASP A 79 -6.47 -1.00 13.33
N ALA A 80 -6.82 0.01 14.14
CA ALA A 80 -6.89 1.39 13.71
C ALA A 80 -5.53 1.84 13.13
N GLY A 81 -5.54 2.37 11.92
CA GLY A 81 -4.33 2.90 11.25
C GLY A 81 -3.82 2.06 10.08
N LEU A 82 -4.21 0.78 9.96
CA LEU A 82 -3.69 -0.09 8.89
C LEU A 82 -4.28 0.24 7.50
N TYR A 83 -5.50 0.80 7.48
CA TYR A 83 -6.19 1.29 6.28
C TYR A 83 -6.76 2.70 6.43
N ALA A 84 -6.58 3.34 7.59
CA ALA A 84 -7.11 4.67 7.88
C ALA A 84 -6.46 5.78 7.02
N THR A 85 -5.23 5.57 6.56
CA THR A 85 -4.50 6.55 5.73
C THR A 85 -5.15 6.75 4.36
N TYR A 86 -5.91 5.78 3.85
CA TYR A 86 -6.61 5.93 2.56
C TYR A 86 -7.94 6.69 2.66
N SER A 87 -8.49 6.83 3.87
CA SER A 87 -9.66 7.67 4.16
C SER A 87 -9.25 9.12 4.56
N ALA A 88 -7.96 9.37 4.82
CA ALA A 88 -7.44 10.66 5.28
C ALA A 88 -7.29 11.72 4.16
N GLY A 89 -7.81 11.47 2.96
CA GLY A 89 -7.75 12.40 1.83
C GLY A 89 -8.93 13.38 1.72
N HIS A 90 -10.05 13.14 2.38
CA HIS A 90 -11.29 13.91 2.18
C HIS A 90 -12.07 14.16 3.46
N HIS A 91 -11.65 15.09 4.33
CA HIS A 91 -12.62 15.77 5.22
C HIS A 91 -12.12 17.18 5.63
N GLY A 92 -12.42 18.16 4.78
CA GLY A 92 -12.95 19.42 5.29
C GLY A 92 -14.45 19.25 5.47
N GLY A 93 -14.91 18.96 6.68
CA GLY A 93 -16.34 18.89 7.00
C GLY A 93 -16.70 17.74 7.92
N LEU A 94 -16.99 18.09 9.16
CA LEU A 94 -17.53 17.26 10.23
C LEU A 94 -18.88 16.64 9.81
N ARG A 95 -18.93 15.31 9.61
CA ARG A 95 -20.17 14.55 9.78
C ARG A 95 -19.91 13.08 10.07
N ASP A 96 -20.47 12.65 11.20
CA ASP A 96 -20.67 11.29 11.64
C ASP A 96 -21.32 10.43 10.54
N GLN A 97 -20.56 9.50 9.94
CA GLN A 97 -21.09 8.39 9.14
C GLN A 97 -20.03 7.35 8.76
N ALA A 98 -20.25 6.13 9.26
CA ALA A 98 -19.81 4.81 8.79
C ALA A 98 -18.31 4.60 8.49
N SER A 99 -17.69 3.67 9.24
CA SER A 99 -16.44 3.00 8.92
C SER A 99 -16.57 2.21 7.61
N GLY A 100 -16.54 2.91 6.48
CA GLY A 100 -16.54 2.31 5.17
C GLY A 100 -15.14 2.35 4.59
N PHE A 101 -14.59 1.18 4.25
CA PHE A 101 -13.48 1.13 3.30
C PHE A 101 -13.93 1.89 2.05
N ASP A 102 -13.24 2.94 1.58
CA ASP A 102 -13.54 3.64 0.34
C ASP A 102 -12.62 3.12 -0.79
N TYR A 103 -13.17 2.81 -1.96
CA TYR A 103 -12.41 2.23 -3.09
C TYR A 103 -12.12 3.30 -4.15
N GLU A 104 -12.89 4.39 -4.09
CA GLU A 104 -12.83 5.51 -5.01
C GLU A 104 -11.64 6.41 -4.67
N SER A 105 -11.30 6.57 -3.39
CA SER A 105 -10.04 7.19 -2.94
C SER A 105 -8.80 6.34 -3.30
N LEU A 106 -8.96 5.02 -3.40
CA LEU A 106 -7.93 4.05 -3.79
C LEU A 106 -7.69 3.98 -5.32
N GLY A 107 -8.44 4.75 -6.12
CA GLY A 107 -8.25 4.83 -7.57
C GLY A 107 -8.59 3.55 -8.34
N VAL A 108 -9.46 2.69 -7.81
CA VAL A 108 -9.72 1.34 -8.37
C VAL A 108 -10.96 1.28 -9.28
N THR A 109 -11.72 2.37 -9.41
CA THR A 109 -12.82 2.49 -10.36
C THR A 109 -12.30 3.01 -11.71
N HIS A 110 -12.65 2.30 -12.80
CA HIS A 110 -12.22 2.51 -14.20
C HIS A 110 -10.98 1.72 -14.69
N MET A 111 -11.00 0.39 -14.56
CA MET A 111 -10.20 -0.48 -15.43
C MET A 111 -10.85 -0.62 -16.83
N GLY A 112 -11.09 0.53 -17.46
CA GLY A 112 -11.71 0.66 -18.77
C GLY A 112 -11.25 1.97 -19.40
N ARG A 113 -10.12 1.91 -20.10
CA ARG A 113 -9.56 2.97 -20.96
C ARG A 113 -8.86 4.14 -20.24
N ALA A 114 -7.71 3.87 -19.63
CA ALA A 114 -6.66 4.88 -19.52
C ALA A 114 -5.28 4.23 -19.49
N ARG A 115 -4.47 4.48 -20.52
CA ARG A 115 -3.02 4.33 -20.45
C ARG A 115 -2.52 5.46 -19.54
N THR A 116 -2.41 5.19 -18.24
CA THR A 116 -1.84 6.15 -17.31
C THR A 116 -0.57 5.56 -16.73
N ARG A 117 0.53 6.26 -17.00
CA ARG A 117 1.84 6.03 -16.40
C ARG A 117 1.67 6.04 -14.89
N TRP A 118 1.89 4.89 -14.26
CA TRP A 118 2.04 4.80 -12.81
C TRP A 118 3.30 5.57 -12.43
N ARG A 119 3.07 6.80 -11.94
CA ARG A 119 4.07 7.60 -11.27
C ARG A 119 4.23 6.98 -9.90
N ASP A 120 5.44 6.48 -9.64
CA ASP A 120 5.90 5.92 -8.38
C ASP A 120 5.85 7.01 -7.30
N GLU A 121 4.72 7.15 -6.63
CA GLU A 121 4.55 8.03 -5.47
C GLU A 121 4.46 7.16 -4.23
N THR A 122 5.62 6.67 -3.81
CA THR A 122 5.86 6.21 -2.44
C THR A 122 5.89 7.45 -1.54
N MET A 123 4.71 7.85 -1.02
CA MET A 123 4.63 8.82 0.06
C MET A 123 5.07 8.18 1.38
N ASP A 124 6.25 8.62 1.80
CA ASP A 124 6.92 8.43 3.07
C ASP A 124 6.09 9.08 4.20
N ASP A 125 5.30 8.29 4.92
CA ASP A 125 4.72 8.72 6.19
C ASP A 125 5.75 8.54 7.31
N ARG A 126 6.65 9.51 7.41
CA ARG A 126 7.50 9.71 8.58
C ARG A 126 7.46 11.18 8.98
N ARG A 127 6.68 11.42 10.04
CA ARG A 127 6.76 12.53 10.99
C ARG A 127 8.09 13.29 10.88
N ALA A 128 7.99 14.53 10.44
CA ALA A 128 9.04 15.53 10.57
C ALA A 128 9.44 15.64 12.05
N VAL A 129 10.60 15.09 12.38
CA VAL A 129 11.41 15.60 13.47
C VAL A 129 12.34 16.60 12.79
N GLU A 130 12.04 17.88 12.94
CA GLU A 130 12.96 18.99 12.64
C GLU A 130 14.25 18.76 13.43
N GLY A 131 15.21 18.15 12.76
CA GLY A 131 16.60 18.09 13.17
C GLY A 131 17.39 18.80 12.08
N ASP A 132 18.04 19.89 12.48
CA ASP A 132 18.95 20.75 11.71
C ASP A 132 19.71 19.95 10.63
N LYS A 133 19.29 20.08 9.36
CA LYS A 133 19.94 19.39 8.24
C LYS A 133 21.15 20.22 7.80
N PRO A 134 22.35 19.62 7.67
CA PRO A 134 23.42 20.27 6.93
C PRO A 134 22.99 20.40 5.46
N ASP A 135 23.12 21.59 4.87
CA ASP A 135 22.86 21.86 3.46
C ASP A 135 23.79 20.99 2.58
N LEU A 136 23.34 19.77 2.24
CA LEU A 136 24.08 18.86 1.39
C LEU A 136 23.90 19.28 -0.07
N SER A 137 25.02 19.60 -0.72
CA SER A 137 25.05 20.09 -2.10
C SER A 137 25.79 19.14 -3.05
N VAL A 138 25.39 19.11 -4.32
CA VAL A 138 26.09 18.35 -5.36
C VAL A 138 27.55 18.83 -5.44
N GLY A 139 28.49 17.90 -5.44
CA GLY A 139 29.93 18.16 -5.40
C GLY A 139 30.54 18.13 -3.99
N GLN A 140 29.74 18.04 -2.94
CA GLN A 140 30.24 17.94 -1.57
C GLN A 140 30.86 16.56 -1.29
N ARG A 141 31.93 16.57 -0.49
CA ARG A 141 32.58 15.35 -0.02
C ARG A 141 31.89 14.84 1.23
N VAL A 142 31.67 13.53 1.25
CA VAL A 142 30.91 12.87 2.30
C VAL A 142 31.53 11.55 2.69
N PHE A 143 31.26 11.09 3.90
CA PHE A 143 31.73 9.83 4.44
C PHE A 143 30.57 8.88 4.74
N HIS A 144 30.71 7.62 4.34
CA HIS A 144 29.79 6.54 4.68
C HIS A 144 30.55 5.38 5.35
N GLN A 145 30.06 4.91 6.50
CA GLN A 145 30.75 3.90 7.32
C GLN A 145 31.18 2.63 6.55
N LYS A 146 30.36 2.19 5.58
CA LYS A 146 30.65 0.99 4.76
C LYS A 146 31.48 1.26 3.50
N PHE A 147 31.37 2.45 2.93
CA PHE A 147 31.86 2.73 1.57
C PHE A 147 33.03 3.73 1.55
N GLY A 148 33.31 4.36 2.70
CA GLY A 148 34.37 5.34 2.86
C GLY A 148 33.95 6.71 2.32
N TYR A 149 34.95 7.48 1.87
CA TYR A 149 34.74 8.79 1.30
C TYR A 149 34.17 8.71 -0.12
N GLY A 150 33.29 9.66 -0.44
CA GLY A 150 32.75 9.83 -1.77
C GLY A 150 32.31 11.26 -2.05
N LEU A 151 31.99 11.54 -3.31
CA LEU A 151 31.49 12.84 -3.77
C LEU A 151 30.03 12.71 -4.19
N ILE A 152 29.18 13.63 -3.75
CA ILE A 152 27.78 13.69 -4.18
C ILE A 152 27.74 14.10 -5.65
N VAL A 153 27.21 13.24 -6.51
CA VAL A 153 27.03 13.46 -7.95
C VAL A 153 25.61 13.93 -8.25
N ALA A 154 24.61 13.48 -7.49
CA ALA A 154 23.24 13.96 -7.59
C ALA A 154 22.49 13.87 -6.25
N VAL A 155 21.53 14.77 -6.06
CA VAL A 155 20.63 14.83 -4.90
C VAL A 155 19.21 14.64 -5.42
N ASP A 156 18.52 13.60 -4.96
CA ASP A 156 17.11 13.31 -5.27
C ASP A 156 16.32 13.20 -3.96
N GLY A 157 15.94 14.36 -3.41
CA GLY A 157 15.32 14.48 -2.10
C GLY A 157 16.21 13.91 -0.99
N ASN A 158 15.79 12.79 -0.39
CA ASN A 158 16.54 12.12 0.68
C ASN A 158 17.54 11.07 0.14
N LYS A 159 17.61 10.83 -1.17
CA LYS A 159 18.54 9.88 -1.81
C LYS A 159 19.68 10.64 -2.48
N LEU A 160 20.90 10.23 -2.21
CA LEU A 160 22.13 10.79 -2.77
C LEU A 160 22.81 9.76 -3.66
N ASP A 161 23.14 10.16 -4.88
CA ASP A 161 24.04 9.40 -5.75
C ASP A 161 25.47 9.85 -5.45
N ILE A 162 26.27 8.95 -4.90
CA ILE A 162 27.63 9.24 -4.45
C ILE A 162 28.61 8.36 -5.20
N GLU A 163 29.64 8.98 -5.76
CA GLU A 163 30.81 8.30 -6.31
C GLU A 163 31.80 8.04 -5.17
N PHE A 164 31.83 6.81 -4.65
CA PHE A 164 32.73 6.42 -3.57
C PHE A 164 34.10 5.97 -4.11
N GLU A 165 35.18 6.45 -3.51
CA GLU A 165 36.55 6.18 -3.98
C GLU A 165 36.89 4.67 -4.00
N LYS A 166 36.36 3.91 -3.03
CA LYS A 166 36.61 2.47 -2.90
C LYS A 166 35.50 1.59 -3.46
N ALA A 167 34.27 2.10 -3.53
CA ALA A 167 33.08 1.30 -3.82
C ALA A 167 32.36 1.68 -5.13
N GLY A 168 32.84 2.72 -5.83
CA GLY A 168 32.24 3.25 -7.05
C GLY A 168 30.88 3.94 -6.81
N PRO A 169 30.07 4.12 -7.86
CA PRO A 169 28.80 4.82 -7.76
C PRO A 169 27.78 4.03 -6.94
N LYS A 170 27.21 4.65 -5.90
CA LYS A 170 26.17 4.06 -5.05
C LYS A 170 25.08 5.08 -4.72
N LYS A 171 23.84 4.60 -4.63
CA LYS A 171 22.70 5.37 -4.11
C LYS A 171 22.57 5.11 -2.60
N VAL A 172 22.56 6.17 -1.80
CA VAL A 172 22.53 6.10 -0.33
C VAL A 172 21.58 7.17 0.21
N LEU A 173 20.93 6.95 1.36
CA LEU A 173 20.08 7.97 1.97
C LEU A 173 20.91 8.99 2.74
N ASP A 174 20.45 10.24 2.77
CA ASP A 174 21.03 11.36 3.54
C ASP A 174 21.32 10.99 5.01
N SER A 175 20.41 10.25 5.63
CA SER A 175 20.52 9.75 7.01
C SER A 175 21.71 8.83 7.32
N PHE A 176 22.39 8.26 6.33
CA PHE A 176 23.53 7.35 6.52
C PHE A 176 24.88 7.97 6.18
N ILE A 177 24.92 9.29 6.01
CA ILE A 177 26.07 10.00 5.46
C ILE A 177 26.46 11.13 6.40
N GLU A 178 27.75 11.23 6.69
CA GLU A 178 28.33 12.32 7.47
C GLU A 178 29.06 13.28 6.50
N ALA A 179 28.83 14.59 6.66
CA ALA A 179 29.62 15.59 5.96
C ALA A 179 31.08 15.51 6.43
N ALA A 180 32.01 15.45 5.47
CA ALA A 180 33.44 15.34 5.75
C ALA A 180 34.11 16.70 5.94
#